data_AF-A0A3B5QW43-F1
#
_entry.id   AF-A0A3B5QW43-F1
#
_cell.length_a   1.000
_cell.length_b   1.000
_cell.length_c   1.000
_cell.angle_alpha   90.00
_cell.angle_beta   90.00
_cell.angle_gamma   90.00
#
_symmetry.space_group_name_H-M   'P 1'
#
loop_
_entity.id
_entity.type
_entity.pdbx_description
1 polymer ?
#
loop_
_entity_poly.entity_id
_entity_poly.type
_entity_poly.pdbx_seq_one_letter_code
_entity_poly.pdbx_strand_id
1 'polypeptide(L)'
;MYNWSNISQNMAVDAYASCISGPHYFWCQHANTEDLDKLSCLANEVAKAQDVISPEHLKPGVPCLALFSEDNKWHRAQVTENSDETVHVLFVDYGNECDVEKKDVRLLSQNLLEMAPQAFLCRLDGFMESSDVHEQIN
;
A
#
# COMPACT_ATOMS: atom_id res chain seq x y z
N MET A 1 6.08 -11.32 2.12
CA MET A 1 6.40 -9.94 1.70
C MET A 1 5.95 -9.79 0.26
N TYR A 2 5.45 -8.62 -0.13
CA TYR A 2 5.03 -8.35 -1.51
C TYR A 2 6.23 -8.22 -2.45
N ASN A 3 6.02 -8.57 -3.72
CA ASN A 3 6.98 -8.31 -4.79
C ASN A 3 6.55 -7.06 -5.57
N TRP A 4 7.31 -5.98 -5.44
CA TRP A 4 7.02 -4.71 -6.10
C TRP A 4 7.49 -4.74 -7.56
N SER A 5 6.69 -4.19 -8.45
CA SER A 5 7.05 -4.08 -9.86
C SER A 5 8.30 -3.21 -10.05
N ASN A 6 9.25 -3.71 -10.85
CA ASN A 6 10.39 -2.91 -11.28
C ASN A 6 9.99 -2.07 -12.50
N ILE A 7 9.96 -0.76 -12.34
CA ILE A 7 9.78 0.17 -13.45
C ILE A 7 11.16 0.42 -14.08
N SER A 8 11.31 0.09 -15.37
CA SER A 8 12.58 0.31 -16.07
C SER A 8 12.81 1.80 -16.36
N GLN A 9 14.07 2.23 -16.32
CA GLN A 9 14.46 3.58 -16.67
C GLN A 9 14.00 3.95 -18.10
N ASN A 10 13.68 5.23 -18.30
CA ASN A 10 13.23 5.81 -19.57
C ASN A 10 11.88 5.30 -20.11
N MET A 11 11.04 4.72 -19.27
CA MET A 11 9.65 4.41 -19.62
C MET A 11 8.75 5.61 -19.33
N ALA A 12 7.90 5.94 -20.31
CA ALA A 12 6.77 6.83 -20.09
C ALA A 12 5.53 5.97 -19.81
N VAL A 13 4.80 6.31 -18.74
CA VAL A 13 3.56 5.62 -18.34
C VAL A 13 2.50 6.66 -18.01
N ASP A 14 1.26 6.37 -18.38
CA ASP A 14 0.12 7.15 -17.90
C ASP A 14 -0.22 6.68 -16.47
N ALA A 15 -0.34 7.63 -15.56
CA ALA A 15 -0.50 7.36 -14.14
C ALA A 15 -1.32 8.45 -13.44
N TYR A 16 -1.91 8.09 -12.29
CA TYR A 16 -2.60 9.00 -11.38
C TYR A 16 -1.89 9.01 -10.03
N ALA A 17 -1.74 10.17 -9.41
CA ALA A 17 -1.28 10.28 -8.04
C ALA A 17 -2.43 9.84 -7.11
N SER A 18 -2.24 8.74 -6.38
CA SER A 18 -3.25 8.09 -5.54
C SER A 18 -3.19 8.51 -4.08
N CYS A 19 -2.00 8.85 -3.58
CA CYS A 19 -1.79 9.36 -2.23
C CYS A 19 -0.64 10.36 -2.23
N ILE A 20 -0.89 11.61 -1.82
CA ILE A 20 0.08 12.72 -1.95
C ILE A 20 0.45 13.22 -0.56
N SER A 21 1.69 12.99 -0.15
CA SER A 21 2.26 13.63 1.05
C SER A 21 3.06 14.89 0.71
N GLY A 22 3.61 14.95 -0.50
CA GLY A 22 4.32 16.12 -1.02
C GLY A 22 5.07 15.81 -2.32
N PRO A 23 5.84 16.77 -2.87
CA PRO A 23 6.58 16.56 -4.11
C PRO A 23 7.68 15.51 -3.99
N HIS A 24 8.19 15.24 -2.78
CA HIS A 24 9.27 14.27 -2.54
C HIS A 24 8.76 12.86 -2.21
N TYR A 25 7.48 12.73 -1.87
CA TYR A 25 6.89 11.48 -1.43
C TYR A 25 5.40 11.46 -1.75
N PHE A 26 5.06 10.71 -2.78
CA PHE A 26 3.67 10.44 -3.16
C PHE A 26 3.60 9.09 -3.87
N TRP A 27 2.43 8.49 -3.85
CA TRP A 27 2.15 7.24 -4.53
C TRP A 27 1.39 7.50 -5.82
N CYS A 28 1.71 6.72 -6.83
CA CYS A 28 1.01 6.68 -8.10
C CYS A 28 0.46 5.30 -8.40
N GLN A 29 -0.56 5.24 -9.24
CA GLN A 29 -1.09 4.04 -9.86
C GLN A 29 -1.06 4.20 -11.38
N HIS A 30 -0.94 3.09 -12.12
CA HIS A 30 -1.13 3.12 -13.57
C HIS A 30 -2.55 3.56 -13.94
N ALA A 31 -2.70 4.27 -15.05
CA ALA A 31 -4.02 4.70 -15.53
C ALA A 31 -4.90 3.52 -16.00
N ASN A 32 -4.27 2.40 -16.40
CA ASN A 32 -4.99 1.15 -16.61
C ASN A 32 -5.29 0.49 -15.26
N THR A 33 -6.57 0.43 -14.89
CA THR A 33 -7.03 -0.10 -13.60
C THR A 33 -7.42 -1.57 -13.65
N GLU A 34 -7.27 -2.27 -14.78
CA GLU A 34 -7.80 -3.64 -14.93
C GLU A 34 -7.33 -4.60 -13.82
N ASP A 35 -6.04 -4.54 -13.46
CA ASP A 35 -5.49 -5.39 -12.40
C ASP A 35 -5.90 -4.92 -10.99
N LEU A 36 -6.02 -3.62 -10.77
CA LEU A 36 -6.54 -3.05 -9.52
C LEU A 36 -8.01 -3.46 -9.30
N ASP A 37 -8.83 -3.40 -10.34
CA ASP A 37 -10.24 -3.78 -10.30
C ASP A 37 -10.39 -5.28 -9.99
N LYS A 38 -9.59 -6.13 -10.64
CA LYS A 38 -9.51 -7.58 -10.35
C LYS A 38 -9.11 -7.85 -8.90
N LEU A 39 -8.07 -7.17 -8.41
CA LEU A 39 -7.59 -7.29 -7.03
C LEU A 39 -8.65 -6.89 -6.02
N SER A 40 -9.32 -5.76 -6.26
CA SER A 40 -10.40 -5.26 -5.39
C SER A 40 -11.56 -6.26 -5.33
N CYS A 41 -11.97 -6.82 -6.48
CA CYS A 41 -13.02 -7.83 -6.52
C CYS A 41 -12.61 -9.10 -5.74
N LEU A 42 -11.42 -9.63 -6.02
CA LEU A 42 -10.94 -10.87 -5.40
C LEU A 42 -10.74 -10.71 -3.89
N ALA A 43 -10.16 -9.60 -3.44
CA ALA A 43 -9.97 -9.29 -2.02
C ALA A 43 -11.30 -9.31 -1.26
N ASN A 44 -12.33 -8.65 -1.79
CA ASN A 44 -13.65 -8.57 -1.17
C ASN A 44 -14.42 -9.90 -1.20
N GLU A 45 -14.21 -10.72 -2.25
CA GLU A 45 -14.80 -12.05 -2.33
C GLU A 45 -14.21 -12.99 -1.28
N VAL A 46 -12.88 -13.05 -1.16
CA VAL A 46 -12.21 -14.04 -0.30
C VAL A 46 -12.14 -13.63 1.17
N ALA A 47 -12.17 -12.33 1.49
CA ALA A 47 -12.01 -11.85 2.87
C ALA A 47 -12.99 -12.47 3.87
N LYS A 48 -14.22 -12.79 3.43
CA LYS A 48 -15.25 -13.42 4.27
C LYS A 48 -14.89 -14.85 4.68
N ALA A 49 -14.07 -15.54 3.89
CA ALA A 49 -13.64 -16.90 4.11
C ALA A 49 -12.23 -17.00 4.73
N GLN A 50 -11.49 -15.88 4.81
CA GLN A 50 -10.19 -15.83 5.45
C GLN A 50 -10.34 -15.67 6.96
N ASP A 51 -9.41 -16.25 7.71
CA ASP A 51 -9.38 -16.11 9.17
C ASP A 51 -8.80 -14.76 9.60
N VAL A 52 -9.19 -14.33 10.78
CA VAL A 52 -8.54 -13.21 11.50
C VAL A 52 -7.11 -13.60 11.83
N ILE A 53 -6.16 -12.70 11.59
CA ILE A 53 -4.77 -12.94 11.99
C ILE A 53 -4.67 -12.82 13.51
N SER A 54 -4.07 -13.81 14.18
CA SER A 54 -3.86 -13.72 15.62
C SER A 54 -2.98 -12.50 15.97
N PRO A 55 -3.29 -11.75 17.04
CA PRO A 55 -2.57 -10.53 17.41
C PRO A 55 -1.05 -10.68 17.52
N GLU A 56 -0.55 -11.84 17.95
CA GLU A 56 0.87 -12.16 18.09
C GLU A 56 1.61 -12.29 16.74
N HIS A 57 0.86 -12.47 15.65
CA HIS A 57 1.38 -12.59 14.28
C HIS A 57 1.29 -11.29 13.49
N LEU A 58 0.60 -10.26 14.00
CA LEU A 58 0.53 -8.94 13.38
C LEU A 58 1.84 -8.17 13.61
N LYS A 59 2.86 -8.42 12.79
CA LYS A 59 4.16 -7.76 12.89
C LYS A 59 4.44 -6.91 11.66
N PRO A 60 5.27 -5.85 11.76
CA PRO A 60 5.71 -5.09 10.61
C PRO A 60 6.20 -5.99 9.46
N GLY A 61 5.75 -5.71 8.24
CA GLY A 61 6.06 -6.48 7.03
C GLY A 61 5.11 -7.64 6.72
N VAL A 62 4.14 -7.95 7.60
CA VAL A 62 3.14 -9.00 7.36
C VAL A 62 2.12 -8.53 6.33
N PRO A 63 1.97 -9.23 5.18
CA PRO A 63 0.89 -8.99 4.23
C PRO A 63 -0.46 -9.44 4.79
N CYS A 64 -1.50 -8.65 4.58
CA CYS A 64 -2.83 -8.94 5.07
C CYS A 64 -3.92 -8.40 4.14
N LEU A 65 -5.16 -8.78 4.40
CA LEU A 65 -6.33 -8.02 3.99
C LEU A 65 -6.76 -7.14 5.16
N ALA A 66 -7.04 -5.87 4.91
CA ALA A 66 -7.53 -4.93 5.90
C ALA A 66 -8.83 -4.28 5.41
N LEU A 67 -9.81 -4.12 6.31
CA LEU A 67 -11.04 -3.42 6.01
C LEU A 67 -10.79 -1.92 6.11
N PHE A 68 -11.01 -1.19 5.02
CA PHE A 68 -10.96 0.26 5.03
C PHE A 68 -12.34 0.82 5.40
N SER A 69 -12.41 1.58 6.49
CA SER A 69 -13.68 2.00 7.09
C SER A 69 -14.44 3.05 6.26
N GLU A 70 -13.73 3.85 5.44
CA GLU A 70 -14.37 4.90 4.64
C GLU A 70 -15.21 4.34 3.48
N ASP A 71 -14.79 3.24 2.88
CA ASP A 71 -15.51 2.59 1.76
C ASP A 71 -16.12 1.23 2.13
N ASN A 72 -15.85 0.73 3.34
CA ASN A 72 -16.26 -0.59 3.84
C ASN A 72 -15.85 -1.75 2.92
N LYS A 73 -14.67 -1.64 2.29
CA LYS A 73 -14.12 -2.70 1.44
C LYS A 73 -12.82 -3.27 2.00
N TRP A 74 -12.59 -4.53 1.68
CA TRP A 74 -11.33 -5.21 1.96
C TRP A 74 -10.31 -4.88 0.90
N HIS A 75 -9.11 -4.52 1.34
CA HIS A 75 -7.98 -4.15 0.49
C HIS A 75 -6.74 -4.92 0.91
N ARG A 76 -5.80 -5.10 -0.02
CA ARG A 76 -4.49 -5.64 0.32
C ARG A 76 -3.69 -4.59 1.08
N ALA A 77 -3.06 -5.01 2.16
CA ALA A 77 -2.29 -4.14 3.01
C ALA A 77 -1.04 -4.85 3.56
N GLN A 78 -0.13 -4.05 4.09
CA GLN A 78 1.02 -4.53 4.84
C GLN A 78 1.02 -3.87 6.20
N VAL A 79 1.14 -4.66 7.28
CA VAL A 79 1.34 -4.11 8.62
C VAL A 79 2.64 -3.31 8.64
N THR A 80 2.58 -2.07 9.09
CA THR A 80 3.73 -1.19 9.27
C THR A 80 4.08 -1.07 10.75
N GLU A 81 3.08 -1.01 11.62
CA GLU A 81 3.25 -0.96 13.08
C GLU A 81 2.15 -1.79 13.79
N ASN A 82 2.45 -2.30 14.98
CA ASN A 82 1.50 -3.02 15.81
C ASN A 82 1.34 -2.31 17.15
N SER A 83 0.09 -2.02 17.50
CA SER A 83 -0.32 -1.40 18.77
C SER A 83 -1.18 -2.37 19.56
N ASP A 84 -1.74 -1.97 20.71
CA ASP A 84 -2.50 -2.89 21.56
C ASP A 84 -3.80 -3.39 20.88
N GLU A 85 -4.67 -2.47 20.46
CA GLU A 85 -6.01 -2.79 19.89
C GLU A 85 -6.07 -2.63 18.36
N THR A 86 -5.15 -1.86 17.79
CA THR A 86 -5.08 -1.56 16.35
C THR A 86 -3.73 -1.99 15.78
N VAL A 87 -3.65 -2.01 14.46
CA VAL A 87 -2.41 -2.05 13.70
C VAL A 87 -2.38 -0.89 12.72
N HIS A 88 -1.20 -0.33 12.52
CA HIS A 88 -0.96 0.60 11.43
C HIS A 88 -0.67 -0.22 10.17
N VAL A 89 -1.33 0.13 9.06
CA VAL A 89 -1.16 -0.58 7.79
C VAL A 89 -0.96 0.39 6.63
N LEU A 90 -0.17 -0.04 5.65
CA LEU A 90 -0.07 0.57 4.32
C LEU A 90 -0.97 -0.20 3.35
N PHE A 91 -1.93 0.47 2.72
CA PHE A 91 -2.70 -0.12 1.62
C PHE A 91 -1.85 -0.14 0.35
N VAL A 92 -1.22 -1.29 0.08
CA VAL A 92 -0.15 -1.40 -0.93
C VAL A 92 -0.59 -1.11 -2.36
N ASP A 93 -1.90 -1.17 -2.61
CA ASP A 93 -2.46 -0.87 -3.93
C ASP A 93 -2.77 0.62 -4.13
N TYR A 94 -2.81 1.43 -3.07
CA TYR A 94 -3.21 2.84 -3.11
C TYR A 94 -2.17 3.80 -2.50
N GLY A 95 -1.37 3.32 -1.56
CA GLY A 95 -0.29 4.07 -0.92
C GLY A 95 -0.68 4.84 0.34
N ASN A 96 -1.96 4.90 0.69
CA ASN A 96 -2.41 5.52 1.94
C ASN A 96 -2.19 4.57 3.14
N GLU A 97 -2.00 5.18 4.31
CA GLU A 97 -1.79 4.48 5.58
C GLU A 97 -2.98 4.73 6.52
N CYS A 98 -3.29 3.78 7.38
CA CYS A 98 -4.42 3.87 8.31
C CYS A 98 -4.23 2.97 9.52
N ASP A 99 -4.83 3.37 10.65
CA ASP A 99 -5.03 2.48 11.79
C ASP A 99 -6.27 1.62 11.58
N VAL A 100 -6.11 0.31 11.69
CA VAL A 100 -7.18 -0.68 11.51
C VAL A 100 -7.31 -1.52 12.78
N GLU A 101 -8.54 -1.76 13.21
CA GLU A 101 -8.78 -2.66 14.34
C GLU A 101 -8.29 -4.08 14.02
N LYS A 102 -7.65 -4.76 14.97
CA LYS A 102 -7.11 -6.12 14.74
C LYS A 102 -8.19 -7.12 14.29
N LYS A 103 -9.43 -6.93 14.73
CA LYS A 103 -10.59 -7.73 14.33
C LYS A 103 -10.98 -7.55 12.86
N ASP A 104 -10.44 -6.54 12.19
CA ASP A 104 -10.69 -6.13 10.81
C ASP A 104 -9.45 -6.34 9.93
N VAL A 105 -8.56 -7.23 10.37
CA VAL A 105 -7.42 -7.74 9.61
C VAL A 105 -7.59 -9.24 9.36
N ARG A 106 -7.38 -9.69 8.12
CA ARG A 106 -7.52 -11.09 7.70
C ARG A 106 -6.26 -11.59 7.02
N LEU A 107 -6.07 -12.91 7.03
CA LEU A 107 -5.02 -13.56 6.26
C LEU A 107 -5.13 -13.21 4.77
N LEU A 108 -3.99 -12.98 4.14
CA LEU A 108 -3.89 -12.81 2.70
C LEU A 108 -3.64 -14.16 2.03
N SER A 109 -4.45 -14.51 1.03
CA SER A 109 -4.25 -15.72 0.26
C SER A 109 -3.02 -15.63 -0.64
N GLN A 110 -2.39 -16.76 -0.93
CA GLN A 110 -1.18 -16.81 -1.77
C GLN A 110 -1.41 -16.23 -3.17
N ASN A 111 -2.58 -16.49 -3.78
CA ASN A 111 -2.93 -15.94 -5.10
C ASN A 111 -2.95 -14.40 -5.11
N LEU A 112 -3.45 -13.78 -4.03
CA LEU A 112 -3.43 -12.33 -3.89
C LEU A 112 -2.03 -11.79 -3.57
N LEU A 113 -1.17 -12.56 -2.92
CA LEU A 113 0.20 -12.16 -2.60
C LEU A 113 1.11 -12.14 -3.84
N GLU A 114 0.85 -13.01 -4.82
CA GLU A 114 1.65 -13.13 -6.04
C GLU A 114 1.46 -11.99 -7.04
N MET A 115 0.32 -11.30 -6.98
CA MET A 115 0.06 -10.11 -7.78
C MET A 115 0.89 -8.94 -7.23
N ALA A 116 1.53 -8.15 -8.10
CA ALA A 116 2.30 -7.00 -7.65
C ALA A 116 1.40 -5.92 -7.00
N PRO A 117 1.87 -5.19 -5.98
CA PRO A 117 1.24 -3.94 -5.54
C PRO A 117 0.99 -2.98 -6.70
N GLN A 118 -0.18 -2.33 -6.71
CA GLN A 118 -0.59 -1.44 -7.80
C GLN A 118 -0.18 0.02 -7.58
N ALA A 119 0.14 0.40 -6.34
CA ALA A 119 0.78 1.68 -6.08
C ALA A 119 2.29 1.57 -6.30
N PHE A 120 2.93 2.65 -6.71
CA PHE A 120 4.38 2.77 -6.75
C PHE A 120 4.81 4.14 -6.22
N LEU A 121 5.86 4.14 -5.41
CA LEU A 121 6.33 5.35 -4.74
C LEU A 121 7.08 6.23 -5.72
N CYS A 122 6.74 7.51 -5.70
CA CYS A 122 7.24 8.54 -6.59
C CYS A 122 7.80 9.74 -5.82
N ARG A 123 8.68 10.46 -6.52
CA ARG A 123 9.10 11.82 -6.19
C ARG A 123 9.17 12.62 -7.49
N LEU A 124 8.96 13.93 -7.41
CA LEU A 124 9.20 14.84 -8.50
C LEU A 124 10.70 15.13 -8.58
N ASP A 125 11.26 14.92 -9.76
CA ASP A 125 12.64 15.31 -10.04
C ASP A 125 12.73 16.85 -10.10
N GLY A 126 13.87 17.40 -9.67
CA GLY A 126 14.12 18.84 -9.67
C GLY A 126 13.48 19.64 -8.52
N PHE A 127 12.86 18.98 -7.53
CA PHE A 127 12.51 19.61 -6.25
C PHE A 127 13.51 19.18 -5.18
N MET A 128 14.14 20.13 -4.49
CA MET A 128 14.98 19.91 -3.29
C MET A 128 14.31 20.56 -2.08
N GLU A 129 14.41 19.94 -0.90
CA GLU A 129 13.93 20.58 0.32
C GLU A 129 14.83 21.79 0.64
N SER A 130 14.26 22.86 1.21
CA SER A 130 15.01 24.07 1.53
C SER A 130 16.13 23.84 2.58
N SER A 131 16.09 22.71 3.30
CA SER A 131 17.13 22.24 4.21
C SER A 131 18.40 21.73 3.52
N ASP A 132 18.32 21.27 2.27
CA ASP A 132 19.48 20.73 1.54
C ASP A 132 20.40 21.83 0.97
N VAL A 133 19.97 23.10 1.04
CA VAL A 133 20.68 24.24 0.45
C VAL A 133 21.88 24.69 1.31
N HIS A 134 22.04 24.16 2.53
CA HIS A 134 23.17 24.52 3.41
C HIS A 134 24.42 23.64 3.27
N GLU A 135 24.36 22.48 2.60
CA GLU A 135 25.53 21.61 2.42
C GLU A 135 26.28 21.80 1.10
N GLN A 136 25.77 22.63 0.18
CA GLN A 136 26.46 22.92 -1.10
C GLN A 136 27.23 24.25 -1.11
N ILE A 137 27.38 24.92 0.04
CA ILE A 137 28.15 26.17 0.18
C ILE A 137 29.20 26.03 1.30
N ASN A 138 29.98 24.95 1.30
CA ASN A 138 31.26 24.87 2.03
C ASN A 138 32.29 24.06 1.25
#